data_AF-A0A0M8SYG1-F1
#
_entry.id   AF-A0A0M8SYG1-F1
#
_cell.length_a   1.000
_cell.length_b   1.000
_cell.length_c   1.000
_cell.angle_alpha   90.00
_cell.angle_beta   90.00
_cell.angle_gamma   90.00
#
_symmetry.space_group_name_H-M   'P 1'
#
loop_
_entity.id
_entity.type
_entity.pdbx_description
1 polymer ?
#
loop_
_entity_poly.entity_id
_entity_poly.type
_entity_poly.pdbx_seq_one_letter_code
_entity_poly.pdbx_strand_id
1 'polypeptide(L)'
;MLLSDLPTGILMLTGSVVTAVEARELREGDLLRVSGTQVTVTSPADGHVLTGMRRVSVSFRPYDSDTVRTEGWTLPEAARFTAVQLLRPEHVECALCKPGTNSHEVLVDRVEHGWVQRWVCDSHHQRS
;
A
#
# COMPACT_ATOMS: atom_id res chain seq x y z
N MET A 1 11.81 -8.29 -2.15
CA MET A 1 11.82 -7.32 -1.05
C MET A 1 12.04 -8.14 0.21
N LEU A 2 13.15 -7.89 0.91
CA LEU A 2 13.64 -8.73 2.00
C LEU A 2 13.06 -8.22 3.32
N LEU A 3 12.91 -9.10 4.32
CA LEU A 3 12.48 -8.77 5.69
C LEU A 3 13.32 -7.66 6.38
N SER A 4 14.42 -7.23 5.79
CA SER A 4 15.30 -6.15 6.22
C SER A 4 14.86 -4.74 5.79
N ASP A 5 13.80 -4.60 4.99
CA ASP A 5 13.26 -3.31 4.53
C ASP A 5 12.11 -2.78 5.43
N LEU A 6 11.79 -3.46 6.54
CA LEU A 6 10.81 -3.02 7.52
C LEU A 6 11.48 -2.21 8.64
N PRO A 7 10.95 -1.05 9.06
CA PRO A 7 11.52 -0.27 10.15
C PRO A 7 11.41 -1.01 11.49
N THR A 8 12.36 -0.78 12.38
CA THR A 8 12.58 -1.54 13.62
C THR A 8 11.43 -1.42 14.64
N GLY A 9 10.97 -2.56 15.15
CA GLY A 9 9.90 -2.69 16.16
C GLY A 9 9.21 -4.06 16.12
N ILE A 10 8.86 -4.66 17.27
CA ILE A 10 7.91 -5.80 17.31
C ILE A 10 6.53 -5.24 16.98
N LEU A 11 6.13 -5.39 15.72
CA LEU A 11 4.78 -5.14 15.25
C LEU A 11 3.92 -6.35 15.62
N MET A 12 3.09 -6.22 16.67
CA MET A 12 2.00 -7.18 16.89
C MET A 12 0.87 -6.80 15.95
N LEU A 13 0.88 -7.44 14.78
CA LEU A 13 -0.09 -7.28 13.72
C LEU A 13 -1.04 -8.47 13.75
N THR A 14 -2.29 -8.23 14.11
CA THR A 14 -3.33 -9.28 14.17
C THR A 14 -4.56 -8.89 13.34
N GLY A 15 -4.40 -8.00 12.37
CA GLY A 15 -5.50 -7.49 11.54
C GLY A 15 -5.72 -8.30 10.27
N SER A 16 -6.94 -8.21 9.72
CA SER A 16 -7.27 -8.76 8.40
C SER A 16 -6.42 -8.08 7.31
N VAL A 17 -5.66 -8.88 6.57
CA VAL A 17 -4.89 -8.44 5.40
C VAL A 17 -5.81 -8.05 4.24
N VAL A 18 -5.42 -7.03 3.48
CA VAL A 18 -6.16 -6.63 2.27
C VAL A 18 -5.65 -7.46 1.10
N THR A 19 -6.45 -8.42 0.65
CA THR A 19 -6.11 -9.27 -0.51
C THR A 19 -6.66 -8.73 -1.83
N ALA A 20 -7.71 -7.90 -1.76
CA ALA A 20 -8.30 -7.26 -2.91
C ALA A 20 -8.70 -5.81 -2.61
N VAL A 21 -8.43 -4.91 -3.55
CA VAL A 21 -8.69 -3.48 -3.46
C VAL A 21 -9.57 -3.03 -4.62
N GLU A 22 -10.50 -2.13 -4.34
CA GLU A 22 -11.36 -1.55 -5.38
C GLU A 22 -10.64 -0.44 -6.14
N ALA A 23 -11.02 -0.25 -7.41
CA ALA A 23 -10.46 0.81 -8.25
C ALA A 23 -10.54 2.18 -7.59
N ARG A 24 -11.65 2.47 -6.90
CA ARG A 24 -11.85 3.75 -6.18
C ARG A 24 -10.89 3.98 -5.01
N GLU A 25 -10.22 2.95 -4.52
CA GLU A 25 -9.31 3.00 -3.37
C GLU A 25 -7.83 3.02 -3.79
N LEU A 26 -7.55 2.84 -5.08
CA LEU A 26 -6.20 2.85 -5.61
C LEU A 26 -5.52 4.20 -5.44
N ARG A 27 -4.21 4.16 -5.15
CA ARG A 27 -3.34 5.32 -5.03
C ARG A 27 -2.12 5.13 -5.91
N GLU A 28 -1.45 6.23 -6.22
CA GLU A 28 -0.14 6.17 -6.86
C GLU A 28 0.83 5.33 -6.02
N GLY A 29 1.61 4.48 -6.69
CA GLY A 29 2.55 3.55 -6.05
C GLY A 29 1.94 2.20 -5.66
N ASP A 30 0.62 2.02 -5.72
CA ASP A 30 0.00 0.72 -5.45
C ASP A 30 0.50 -0.35 -6.43
N LEU A 31 0.84 -1.53 -5.90
CA LEU A 31 1.25 -2.69 -6.67
C LEU A 31 0.12 -3.70 -6.71
N LEU A 32 -0.27 -4.09 -7.92
CA LEU A 32 -1.39 -5.00 -8.18
C LEU A 32 -0.94 -6.19 -9.02
N ARG A 33 -1.70 -7.29 -8.96
CA ARG A 33 -1.57 -8.44 -9.84
C ARG A 33 -2.75 -8.47 -10.81
N VAL A 34 -2.44 -8.42 -12.11
CA VAL A 34 -3.44 -8.48 -13.19
C VAL A 34 -3.03 -9.55 -14.18
N SER A 35 -3.81 -10.62 -14.29
CA SER A 35 -3.55 -11.74 -15.20
C SER A 35 -2.12 -12.32 -15.09
N GLY A 36 -1.57 -12.37 -13.86
CA GLY A 36 -0.21 -12.82 -13.58
C GLY A 36 0.87 -11.74 -13.66
N THR A 37 0.60 -10.63 -14.34
CA THR A 37 1.52 -9.49 -14.46
C THR A 37 1.43 -8.58 -13.25
N GLN A 38 2.58 -8.14 -12.74
CA GLN A 38 2.62 -7.10 -11.71
C GLN A 38 2.54 -5.73 -12.38
N VAL A 39 1.63 -4.89 -11.88
CA VAL A 39 1.42 -3.54 -12.40
C VAL A 39 1.54 -2.53 -11.25
N THR A 40 2.10 -1.35 -11.55
CA THR A 40 2.22 -0.23 -10.61
C THR A 40 1.26 0.86 -11.02
N VAL A 41 0.44 1.37 -10.10
CA VAL A 41 -0.42 2.53 -10.36
C VAL A 41 0.45 3.79 -10.42
N THR A 42 0.43 4.49 -11.54
CA THR A 42 1.27 5.68 -11.79
C THR A 42 0.51 6.99 -11.66
N SER A 43 -0.81 6.96 -11.72
CA SER A 43 -1.66 8.10 -11.40
C SER A 43 -3.08 7.59 -11.16
N PRO A 44 -3.68 7.87 -9.98
CA PRO A 44 -5.13 7.80 -9.85
C PRO A 44 -5.69 8.96 -10.67
N ALA A 45 -6.58 8.69 -11.63
CA ALA A 45 -6.96 9.73 -12.58
C ALA A 45 -7.63 10.93 -11.92
N ASP A 46 -7.11 12.10 -12.26
CA ASP A 46 -7.86 13.34 -12.24
C ASP A 46 -8.86 13.34 -13.41
N GLY A 47 -10.10 13.70 -13.11
CA GLY A 47 -11.09 14.08 -14.13
C GLY A 47 -12.22 13.08 -14.34
N HIS A 48 -13.42 13.67 -14.45
CA HIS A 48 -14.70 13.00 -14.67
C HIS A 48 -14.65 12.05 -15.88
N VAL A 49 -14.50 10.77 -15.59
CA VAL A 49 -15.09 9.72 -16.43
C VAL A 49 -16.53 9.54 -15.92
N LEU A 50 -17.42 9.13 -16.81
CA LEU A 50 -18.83 8.78 -16.56
C LEU A 50 -19.10 8.32 -15.12
N THR A 51 -20.21 8.76 -14.52
CA THR A 51 -20.60 8.43 -13.13
C THR A 51 -20.42 6.93 -12.82
N GLY A 52 -19.66 6.61 -11.77
CA GLY A 52 -19.38 5.23 -11.34
C GLY A 52 -18.22 4.55 -12.08
N MET A 53 -17.50 5.26 -12.95
CA MET A 53 -16.29 4.80 -13.62
C MET A 53 -15.08 5.58 -13.15
N ARG A 54 -13.94 4.91 -13.12
CA ARG A 54 -12.65 5.48 -12.76
C ARG A 54 -11.62 5.21 -13.84
N ARG A 55 -10.80 6.22 -14.12
CA ARG A 55 -9.59 6.05 -14.91
C ARG A 55 -8.41 5.75 -13.99
N VAL A 56 -7.59 4.79 -14.37
CA VAL A 56 -6.41 4.36 -13.63
C VAL A 56 -5.27 4.26 -14.63
N SER A 57 -4.19 5.00 -14.40
CA SER A 57 -2.97 4.83 -15.17
C SER A 57 -2.05 3.85 -14.44
N VAL A 58 -1.54 2.88 -15.18
CA VAL A 58 -0.61 1.88 -14.65
C VAL A 58 0.64 1.78 -15.51
N SER A 59 1.74 1.35 -14.92
CA SER A 59 2.93 0.91 -15.63
C SER A 59 3.25 -0.54 -15.30
N PHE A 60 3.81 -1.24 -16.28
CA PHE A 60 4.25 -2.63 -16.12
C PHE A 60 5.32 -2.99 -17.14
N ARG A 61 6.05 -4.07 -16.86
CA ARG A 61 6.97 -4.66 -17.83
C ARG A 61 6.31 -5.87 -18.48
N PRO A 62 5.98 -5.82 -19.78
CA PRO A 62 5.53 -6.99 -20.49
C PRO A 62 6.71 -7.94 -20.69
N TYR A 63 6.60 -9.16 -20.15
CA TYR A 63 7.65 -10.19 -20.22
C TYR A 63 8.95 -9.78 -19.49
N ASP A 64 9.95 -10.66 -19.48
CA ASP A 64 11.30 -10.37 -18.98
C ASP A 64 12.07 -9.43 -19.94
N SER A 65 11.43 -8.34 -20.36
CA SER A 65 12.01 -7.29 -21.19
C SER A 65 12.27 -6.04 -20.36
N ASP A 66 13.30 -5.27 -20.74
CA ASP A 66 13.61 -3.98 -20.11
C ASP A 66 12.63 -2.86 -20.50
N THR A 67 11.61 -3.17 -21.29
CA THR A 67 10.63 -2.17 -21.73
C THR A 67 9.58 -1.95 -20.65
N VAL A 68 9.42 -0.70 -20.21
CA VAL A 68 8.29 -0.29 -19.37
C VAL A 68 7.18 0.24 -20.26
N ARG A 69 5.98 -0.32 -20.12
CA ARG A 69 4.76 0.19 -20.78
C ARG A 69 3.88 0.89 -19.78
N THR A 70 3.15 1.90 -20.26
CA THR A 70 2.14 2.62 -19.50
C THR A 70 0.80 2.48 -20.21
N GLU A 71 -0.25 2.17 -19.47
CA GLU A 71 -1.62 2.06 -19.98
C GLU A 71 -2.59 2.85 -19.12
N GLY A 72 -3.62 3.42 -19.76
CA GLY A 72 -4.74 4.06 -19.09
C GLY A 72 -5.98 3.18 -19.20
N TRP A 73 -6.47 2.70 -18.07
CA TRP A 73 -7.65 1.86 -17.99
C TRP A 73 -8.85 2.68 -17.52
N THR A 74 -10.01 2.45 -18.14
CA THR A 74 -11.28 3.01 -17.69
C THR A 74 -12.17 1.85 -17.28
N LEU A 75 -12.55 1.81 -16.00
CA LEU A 75 -13.22 0.66 -15.39
C LEU A 75 -14.22 1.09 -14.31
N PRO A 76 -15.19 0.24 -13.92
CA PRO A 76 -16.10 0.55 -12.82
C PRO A 76 -15.35 0.83 -11.51
N GLU A 77 -15.83 1.78 -10.72
CA GLU A 77 -15.22 2.12 -9.42
C GLU A 77 -15.11 0.92 -8.46
N ALA A 78 -16.07 -0.01 -8.56
CA ALA A 78 -16.14 -1.23 -7.78
C ALA A 78 -15.34 -2.40 -8.36
N ALA A 79 -14.63 -2.22 -9.49
CA ALA A 79 -13.78 -3.27 -10.03
C ALA A 79 -12.66 -3.59 -9.03
N ARG A 80 -12.42 -4.89 -8.81
CA ARG A 80 -11.50 -5.37 -7.77
C ARG A 80 -10.22 -5.91 -8.40
N PHE A 81 -9.10 -5.56 -7.78
CA PHE A 81 -7.77 -6.02 -8.15
C PHE A 81 -7.18 -6.84 -7.03
N THR A 82 -6.36 -7.84 -7.37
CA THR A 82 -5.53 -8.54 -6.37
C THR A 82 -4.41 -7.62 -5.97
N ALA A 83 -4.33 -7.29 -4.68
CA ALA A 83 -3.31 -6.41 -4.14
C ALA A 83 -2.00 -7.18 -3.92
N VAL A 84 -0.87 -6.59 -4.30
CA VAL A 84 0.48 -7.12 -4.02
C VAL A 84 1.14 -6.32 -2.92
N GLN A 85 1.00 -5.00 -2.97
CA GLN A 85 1.46 -4.09 -1.92
C GLN A 85 0.61 -2.82 -1.95
N LEU A 86 0.21 -2.38 -0.77
CA LEU A 86 -0.62 -1.19 -0.56
C LEU A 86 -0.03 -0.39 0.60
N LEU A 87 0.96 0.44 0.31
CA LEU A 87 1.58 1.30 1.31
C LEU A 87 0.62 2.42 1.70
N ARG A 88 0.25 2.49 2.98
CA ARG A 88 -0.62 3.53 3.51
C ARG A 88 0.06 4.25 4.66
N PRO A 89 0.02 5.60 4.70
CA PRO A 89 0.41 6.32 5.90
C PRO A 89 -0.60 6.01 7.00
N GLU A 90 -0.10 5.62 8.16
CA GLU A 90 -0.87 5.42 9.37
C GLU A 90 -0.29 6.23 10.52
N HIS A 91 -1.21 6.82 11.27
CA HIS A 91 -0.90 7.45 12.54
C HIS A 91 -0.89 6.40 13.63
N VAL A 92 0.25 6.23 14.29
CA VAL A 92 0.43 5.23 15.34
C VAL A 92 0.99 5.87 16.60
N GLU A 93 0.60 5.31 17.75
CA GLU A 93 1.13 5.70 19.04
C GLU A 93 2.13 4.66 19.57
N CYS A 94 3.35 5.10 19.85
CA CYS A 94 4.38 4.30 20.51
C CYS A 94 3.95 4.01 21.95
N ALA A 95 3.87 2.71 22.30
CA ALA A 95 3.45 2.29 23.63
C ALA A 95 4.44 2.64 24.76
N LEU A 96 5.67 3.06 24.43
CA LEU A 96 6.75 3.31 25.39
C LEU A 96 7.16 4.79 25.47
N CYS A 97 6.76 5.62 24.52
CA CYS A 97 7.00 7.05 24.57
C CYS A 97 6.13 7.73 25.65
N LYS A 98 6.59 8.89 26.14
CA LYS A 98 5.78 9.72 27.03
C LYS A 98 4.51 10.18 26.29
N PRO A 99 3.34 10.22 26.97
CA PRO A 99 2.12 10.77 26.38
C PRO A 99 2.35 12.20 25.86
N GLY A 100 1.85 12.49 24.66
CA GLY A 100 2.06 13.78 23.98
C GLY A 100 3.34 13.86 23.15
N THR A 101 4.24 12.87 23.24
CA THR A 101 5.39 12.70 22.32
C THR A 101 5.44 11.31 21.70
N ASN A 102 4.35 10.55 21.82
CA ASN A 102 4.25 9.16 21.40
C ASN A 102 3.64 8.97 20.01
N SER A 103 3.32 10.04 19.31
CA SER A 103 2.66 10.01 18.01
C SER A 103 3.68 9.96 16.87
N HIS A 104 3.45 9.06 15.90
CA HIS A 104 4.31 8.87 14.73
C HIS A 104 3.48 8.60 13.47
N GLU A 105 4.01 9.05 12.33
CA GLU A 105 3.52 8.67 11.00
C GLU A 105 4.39 7.56 10.44
N VAL A 106 3.79 6.42 10.10
CA VAL A 106 4.48 5.25 9.55
C VAL A 106 3.82 4.81 8.25
N LEU A 107 4.59 4.21 7.35
CA LEU A 107 4.06 3.54 6.17
C LEU A 107 3.81 2.06 6.47
N VAL A 108 2.57 1.61 6.27
CA VAL A 108 2.14 0.24 6.52
C VAL A 108 1.76 -0.40 5.19
N ASP A 109 2.35 -1.55 4.88
CA ASP A 109 1.85 -2.38 3.77
C ASP A 109 0.62 -3.15 4.23
N ARG A 110 -0.55 -2.74 3.73
CA ARG A 110 -1.86 -3.30 4.10
C ARG A 110 -2.08 -4.73 3.59
N VAL A 111 -1.26 -5.20 2.65
CA VAL A 111 -1.33 -6.56 2.11
C VAL A 111 -0.58 -7.53 3.01
N GLU A 112 0.62 -7.16 3.45
CA GLU A 112 1.47 -8.02 4.29
C GLU A 112 1.12 -7.90 5.78
N HIS A 113 0.78 -6.70 6.24
CA HIS A 113 0.69 -6.37 7.66
C HIS A 113 -0.74 -6.12 8.15
N GLY A 114 -1.69 -5.83 7.25
CA GLY A 114 -3.07 -5.52 7.65
C GLY A 114 -3.18 -4.17 8.38
N TRP A 115 -3.43 -4.19 9.69
CA TRP A 115 -3.60 -2.99 10.53
C TRP A 115 -2.68 -3.03 11.76
N VAL A 116 -2.20 -1.87 12.20
CA VAL A 116 -1.36 -1.74 13.39
C VAL A 116 -2.22 -1.71 14.66
N GLN A 117 -2.05 -2.70 15.55
CA GLN A 117 -2.64 -2.65 16.90
C GLN A 117 -1.70 -2.10 17.95
N ARG A 118 -0.41 -2.44 17.87
CA ARG A 118 0.62 -1.97 18.81
C ARG A 118 1.95 -1.79 18.08
N TRP A 119 2.62 -0.68 18.38
CA TRP A 119 3.88 -0.29 17.76
C TRP A 119 4.84 0.32 18.78
N VAL A 120 6.14 0.21 18.51
CA VAL A 120 7.24 0.77 19.32
C VAL A 120 8.24 1.43 18.38
N CYS A 121 8.68 2.64 18.71
CA CYS A 121 9.61 3.41 17.88
C CYS A 121 11.06 2.93 17.97
N ASP A 122 11.86 3.28 16.96
CA ASP A 122 13.28 2.93 16.84
C ASP A 122 14.10 3.26 18.08
N SER A 123 13.87 4.42 18.69
CA SER A 123 14.58 4.88 19.90
C SER A 123 14.41 3.94 21.10
N HIS A 124 13.26 3.26 21.18
CA HIS A 124 12.99 2.27 22.23
C HIS A 124 13.36 0.85 21.78
N HIS A 125 13.32 0.55 20.49
CA HIS A 125 13.77 -0.74 19.96
C HIS A 125 15.29 -0.92 20.08
N GLN A 126 16.09 0.12 19.87
CA GLN A 126 17.56 0.05 19.97
C GLN A 126 18.09 -0.07 21.42
N ARG A 127 17.21 0.00 22.42
CA ARG A 127 17.57 -0.05 23.85
C ARG A 127 17.19 -1.38 24.53
N SER A 128 16.60 -2.32 23.80
CA SER A 128 16.21 -3.65 24.29
C SER A 128 17.20 -4.72 23.90
#